data_AF-A0A8J2PXT2-F1
#
_entry.id   AF-A0A8J2PXT2-F1
#
_cell.length_a   1.000
_cell.length_b   1.000
_cell.length_c   1.000
_cell.angle_alpha   90.00
_cell.angle_beta   90.00
_cell.angle_gamma   90.00
#
_symmetry.space_group_name_H-M   'P 1'
#
loop_
_entity.id
_entity.type
_entity.pdbx_description
1 polymer ?
#
loop_
_entity_poly.entity_id
_entity_poly.type
_entity_poly.pdbx_seq_one_letter_code
_entity_poly.pdbx_strand_id
1 'polypeptide(L)'
;SLFVFVVVILFIGAALLLTIIITWICQCCTRQDKNVKSRRRVRQLSLVLFIISIICFFCLGICLFGNEHLNRSIMNSIISAEDISRNLLFADSQSILLNDYCLKTIKQVDTLSAAVESAAEKTTDLNKTALHEFMIMLDSMSQKVDLLGIDLAFLRKVLSGNLFLERSSLYTQRIELERWVLCATLLSIMLVVLFAGVIAFCRQSRKGAVVFSGLGFAIFIVGWLLLAAIFPASTALVDFCADGTQFIREYMSNETMALFDFYRKCNPAISHDNLPNVIHVDKISKQLSDIREMSENFDSRIEALFNSSIQQQQFFDQVKIINDDMTLALKNIGALETTVGCYTYHNDMLIMERSFCIDGIIGSSILLYCLVLLEAFLFTLLLIVSKSWHLFAPLPSDYVEVDEEDPFFPRGNDSTIPVDIYGSHVLNPRTRFANSLDRTEQSTGTTSATCGLANGSINNHASASTALLNSNAESSTPPWHRGLASQPTTSSSANAPPAVGSSSMMHAAYRANVDEATFQRRNYQEHFDV
;
A
#
# COMPACT_ATOMS: atom_id res chain seq x y z
N SER A 1 -17.90 -18.79 17.32
CA SER A 1 -18.65 -17.52 17.15
C SER A 1 -18.62 -17.02 15.71
N LEU A 2 -17.43 -16.80 15.10
CA LEU A 2 -17.27 -16.26 13.74
C LEU A 2 -18.05 -16.99 12.63
N PHE A 3 -18.12 -18.32 12.66
CA PHE A 3 -18.88 -19.11 11.70
C PHE A 3 -20.37 -18.75 11.68
N VAL A 4 -20.95 -18.41 12.84
CA VAL A 4 -22.36 -17.99 12.93
C VAL A 4 -22.57 -16.69 12.19
N PHE A 5 -21.64 -15.72 12.29
CA PHE A 5 -21.73 -14.47 11.54
C PHE A 5 -21.68 -14.70 10.03
N VAL A 6 -20.78 -15.55 9.55
CA VAL A 6 -20.72 -15.93 8.12
C VAL A 6 -22.05 -16.48 7.65
N VAL A 7 -22.60 -17.46 8.36
CA VAL A 7 -23.88 -18.11 8.00
C VAL A 7 -25.03 -17.11 8.00
N VAL A 8 -25.11 -16.23 9.00
CA VAL A 8 -26.17 -15.22 9.09
C VAL A 8 -26.07 -14.21 7.93
N ILE A 9 -24.87 -13.71 7.61
CA ILE A 9 -24.67 -12.77 6.50
C ILE A 9 -25.05 -13.42 5.17
N LEU A 10 -24.60 -14.65 4.92
CA LEU A 10 -24.95 -15.38 3.70
C LEU A 10 -26.44 -15.68 3.62
N PHE A 11 -27.09 -16.00 4.74
CA PHE A 11 -28.53 -16.23 4.78
C PHE A 11 -29.32 -14.96 4.43
N ILE A 12 -28.93 -13.80 4.99
CA ILE A 12 -29.53 -12.51 4.65
C ILE A 12 -29.32 -12.20 3.17
N GLY A 13 -28.10 -12.34 2.66
CA GLY A 13 -27.78 -12.14 1.25
C GLY A 13 -28.59 -13.06 0.32
N ALA A 14 -28.73 -14.34 0.67
CA ALA A 14 -29.53 -15.30 -0.08
C ALA A 14 -31.02 -14.96 -0.06
N ALA A 15 -31.57 -14.53 1.07
CA ALA A 15 -32.96 -14.08 1.17
C ALA A 15 -33.21 -12.86 0.29
N LEU A 16 -32.32 -11.85 0.33
CA LEU A 16 -32.42 -10.67 -0.52
C LEU A 16 -32.26 -11.02 -2.02
N LEU A 17 -31.31 -11.88 -2.38
CA LEU A 17 -31.15 -12.36 -3.75
C LEU A 17 -32.41 -13.08 -4.23
N LEU A 18 -33.00 -13.94 -3.40
CA LEU A 18 -34.25 -14.64 -3.70
C LEU A 18 -35.40 -13.67 -3.94
N THR A 19 -35.52 -12.59 -3.15
CA THR A 19 -36.54 -11.56 -3.42
C THR A 19 -36.32 -10.87 -4.77
N ILE A 20 -35.08 -10.57 -5.14
CA ILE A 20 -34.76 -10.00 -6.45
C ILE A 20 -35.15 -10.98 -7.56
N ILE A 21 -34.77 -12.25 -7.46
CA ILE A 21 -35.08 -13.28 -8.46
C ILE A 21 -36.59 -13.46 -8.61
N ILE A 22 -37.34 -13.57 -7.50
CA ILE A 22 -38.81 -13.70 -7.56
C ILE A 22 -39.42 -12.48 -8.25
N THR A 23 -39.02 -11.26 -7.88
CA THR A 23 -39.56 -10.06 -8.53
C THR A 23 -39.25 -10.02 -10.02
N TRP A 24 -38.05 -10.44 -10.42
CA TRP A 24 -37.66 -10.55 -11.82
C TRP A 24 -38.50 -11.57 -12.59
N ILE A 25 -38.69 -12.77 -12.04
CA ILE A 25 -39.51 -13.84 -12.64
C ILE A 25 -40.98 -13.40 -12.74
N CYS A 26 -41.57 -12.87 -11.67
CA CYS A 26 -42.96 -12.40 -11.67
C CYS A 26 -43.20 -11.36 -12.77
N GLN A 27 -42.27 -10.42 -12.96
CA GLN A 27 -42.38 -9.39 -13.99
C GLN A 27 -42.12 -9.92 -15.40
N CYS A 28 -41.33 -10.99 -15.55
CA CYS A 28 -41.15 -11.69 -16.81
C CYS A 28 -42.42 -12.45 -17.22
N CYS A 29 -43.10 -13.09 -16.27
CA CYS A 29 -44.31 -13.89 -16.50
C CYS A 29 -45.61 -13.07 -16.57
N THR A 30 -45.64 -11.86 -16.01
CA THR A 30 -46.84 -11.02 -16.05
C THR A 30 -47.04 -10.44 -17.45
N ARG A 31 -48.11 -10.86 -18.14
CA ARG A 31 -48.52 -10.30 -19.44
C ARG A 31 -48.93 -8.85 -19.25
N GLN A 32 -48.19 -7.92 -19.86
CA GLN A 32 -48.34 -6.50 -19.59
C GLN A 32 -49.23 -5.83 -20.63
N ASP A 33 -50.30 -5.17 -20.17
CA ASP A 33 -51.19 -4.39 -21.01
C ASP A 33 -50.44 -3.20 -21.62
N LYS A 34 -50.68 -2.96 -22.91
CA LYS A 34 -50.11 -1.86 -23.72
C LYS A 34 -50.66 -0.49 -23.29
N ASN A 35 -50.87 -0.25 -22.00
CA ASN A 35 -51.35 1.02 -21.50
C ASN A 35 -50.31 2.10 -21.76
N VAL A 36 -50.79 3.22 -22.32
CA VAL A 36 -50.02 4.35 -22.83
C VAL A 36 -48.92 4.76 -21.84
N LYS A 37 -47.67 4.62 -22.28
CA LYS A 37 -46.47 4.93 -21.51
C LYS A 37 -46.45 6.43 -21.18
N SER A 38 -46.53 6.80 -19.90
CA SER A 38 -46.24 8.19 -19.53
C SER A 38 -44.74 8.45 -19.63
N ARG A 39 -44.31 9.19 -20.66
CA ARG A 39 -42.92 9.63 -20.88
C ARG A 39 -42.28 10.26 -19.63
N ARG A 40 -43.11 10.92 -18.80
CA ARG A 40 -42.72 11.53 -17.53
C ARG A 40 -42.28 10.49 -16.49
N ARG A 41 -42.98 9.35 -16.41
CA ARG A 41 -42.68 8.26 -15.46
C ARG A 41 -41.36 7.56 -15.78
N VAL A 42 -41.08 7.31 -17.06
CA VAL A 42 -39.80 6.72 -17.50
C VAL A 42 -38.63 7.66 -17.20
N ARG A 43 -38.81 8.96 -17.43
CA ARG A 43 -37.78 9.97 -17.12
C ARG A 43 -37.49 10.05 -15.62
N GLN A 44 -38.53 10.04 -14.77
CA GLN A 44 -38.36 10.05 -13.31
C GLN A 44 -37.66 8.79 -12.80
N LEU A 45 -38.05 7.61 -13.31
CA LEU A 45 -37.42 6.35 -12.95
C LEU A 45 -35.94 6.30 -13.35
N SER A 46 -35.61 6.73 -14.57
CA SER A 46 -34.24 6.81 -15.06
C SER A 46 -33.38 7.76 -14.21
N LEU A 47 -33.96 8.87 -13.74
CA LEU A 47 -33.29 9.81 -12.84
C LEU A 47 -33.03 9.17 -11.48
N VAL A 48 -34.00 8.46 -10.90
CA VAL A 48 -33.82 7.76 -9.62
C VAL A 48 -32.72 6.69 -9.71
N LEU A 49 -32.73 5.86 -10.76
CA LEU A 49 -31.69 4.86 -10.98
C LEU A 49 -30.30 5.48 -11.14
N PHE A 50 -30.22 6.60 -11.84
CA PHE A 50 -28.97 7.36 -12.00
C PHE A 50 -28.45 7.87 -10.65
N ILE A 51 -29.30 8.44 -9.80
CA ILE A 51 -28.91 8.90 -8.46
C ILE A 51 -28.41 7.73 -7.61
N ILE A 52 -29.15 6.62 -7.55
CA ILE A 52 -28.74 5.45 -6.76
C ILE A 52 -27.39 4.91 -7.28
N SER A 53 -27.20 4.86 -8.60
CA SER A 53 -25.94 4.40 -9.19
C SER A 53 -24.75 5.31 -8.81
N ILE A 54 -24.94 6.63 -8.77
CA ILE A 54 -23.92 7.58 -8.29
C ILE A 54 -23.55 7.30 -6.83
N ILE A 55 -24.55 7.04 -5.98
CA ILE A 55 -24.31 6.72 -4.57
C ILE A 55 -23.52 5.40 -4.47
N CYS A 56 -23.85 4.39 -5.26
CA CYS A 56 -23.07 3.15 -5.32
C CYS A 56 -21.62 3.40 -5.76
N PHE A 57 -21.38 4.27 -6.74
CA PHE A 57 -20.01 4.66 -7.13
C PHE A 57 -19.23 5.32 -6.02
N PHE A 58 -19.87 6.24 -5.29
CA PHE A 58 -19.25 6.88 -4.16
C PHE A 58 -18.90 5.87 -3.06
N CYS A 59 -19.82 4.95 -2.75
CA CYS A 59 -19.57 3.88 -1.78
C CYS A 59 -18.44 2.94 -2.23
N LEU A 60 -18.41 2.54 -3.50
CA LEU A 60 -17.32 1.73 -4.07
C LEU A 60 -15.96 2.43 -3.98
N GLY A 61 -15.91 3.73 -4.30
CA GLY A 61 -14.69 4.53 -4.18
C GLY A 61 -14.17 4.55 -2.75
N ILE A 62 -15.06 4.70 -1.76
CA ILE A 62 -14.68 4.62 -0.34
C ILE A 62 -14.28 3.20 0.06
N CYS A 63 -14.91 2.15 -0.50
CA CYS A 63 -14.48 0.77 -0.26
C CYS A 63 -13.04 0.54 -0.75
N LEU A 64 -12.69 1.00 -1.95
CA LEU A 64 -11.32 0.94 -2.47
C LEU A 64 -10.34 1.71 -1.58
N PHE A 65 -10.74 2.91 -1.15
CA PHE A 65 -9.94 3.71 -0.20
C PHE A 65 -9.75 2.99 1.15
N GLY A 66 -10.81 2.44 1.74
CA GLY A 66 -10.75 1.71 3.00
C GLY A 66 -9.89 0.45 2.89
N ASN A 67 -9.98 -0.28 1.77
CA ASN A 67 -9.13 -1.43 1.50
C ASN A 67 -7.64 -1.07 1.43
N GLU A 68 -7.31 0.03 0.76
CA GLU A 68 -5.94 0.53 0.67
C GLU A 68 -5.44 1.06 2.01
N HIS A 69 -6.28 1.80 2.74
CA HIS A 69 -5.94 2.32 4.06
C HIS A 69 -5.64 1.20 5.05
N LEU A 70 -6.46 0.14 5.06
CA LEU A 70 -6.22 -1.06 5.88
C LEU A 70 -4.89 -1.74 5.51
N ASN A 71 -4.63 -1.94 4.22
CA ASN A 71 -3.38 -2.54 3.75
C ASN A 71 -2.15 -1.72 4.17
N ARG A 72 -2.20 -0.41 3.99
CA ARG A 72 -1.10 0.48 4.39
C ARG A 72 -0.86 0.44 5.90
N SER A 73 -1.91 0.39 6.71
CA SER A 73 -1.80 0.33 8.17
C SER A 73 -1.20 -1.01 8.63
N ILE A 74 -1.66 -2.13 8.08
CA ILE A 74 -1.11 -3.46 8.41
C ILE A 74 0.35 -3.55 7.95
N MET A 75 0.68 -3.03 6.76
CA MET A 75 2.05 -3.03 6.26
C MET A 75 3.00 -2.20 7.12
N ASN A 76 2.56 -1.02 7.61
CA ASN A 76 3.37 -0.23 8.54
C ASN A 76 3.66 -1.02 9.83
N SER A 77 2.67 -1.74 10.35
CA SER A 77 2.87 -2.59 11.53
C SER A 77 3.83 -3.75 11.26
N ILE A 78 3.77 -4.36 10.07
CA ILE A 78 4.67 -5.44 9.65
C ILE A 78 6.12 -4.95 9.59
N ILE A 79 6.34 -3.79 8.97
CA ILE A 79 7.68 -3.19 8.84
C ILE A 79 8.26 -2.91 10.23
N SER A 80 7.50 -2.27 11.12
CA SER A 80 7.97 -2.01 12.47
C SER A 80 8.22 -3.28 13.28
N ALA A 81 7.39 -4.32 13.13
CA ALA A 81 7.63 -5.63 13.75
C ALA A 81 8.92 -6.29 13.23
N GLU A 82 9.19 -6.16 11.94
CA GLU A 82 10.41 -6.65 11.31
C GLU A 82 11.66 -5.89 11.80
N ASP A 83 11.58 -4.56 11.91
CA ASP A 83 12.65 -3.72 12.42
C ASP A 83 12.99 -4.06 13.88
N ILE A 84 11.97 -4.23 14.74
CA ILE A 84 12.15 -4.76 16.10
C ILE A 84 12.86 -6.10 16.08
N SER A 85 12.39 -7.04 15.24
CA SER A 85 12.94 -8.39 15.18
C SER A 85 14.41 -8.38 14.73
N ARG A 86 14.74 -7.59 13.70
CA ARG A 86 16.11 -7.43 13.18
C ARG A 86 17.03 -6.82 14.23
N ASN A 87 16.58 -5.78 14.95
CA ASN A 87 17.37 -5.13 15.99
C ASN A 87 17.62 -6.07 17.19
N LEU A 88 16.65 -6.90 17.57
CA LEU A 88 16.83 -7.93 18.62
C LEU A 88 17.80 -9.03 18.18
N LEU A 89 17.74 -9.46 16.93
CA LEU A 89 18.72 -10.41 16.37
C LEU A 89 20.14 -9.81 16.33
N PHE A 90 20.24 -8.51 16.04
CA PHE A 90 21.51 -7.80 16.10
C PHE A 90 22.06 -7.76 17.54
N ALA A 91 21.22 -7.48 18.54
CA ALA A 91 21.60 -7.56 19.96
C ALA A 91 22.01 -8.98 20.37
N ASP A 92 21.32 -10.02 19.90
CA ASP A 92 21.70 -11.42 20.15
C ASP A 92 23.08 -11.73 19.56
N SER A 93 23.37 -11.24 18.35
CA SER A 93 24.68 -11.43 17.71
C SER A 93 25.82 -10.76 18.51
N GLN A 94 25.58 -9.57 19.08
CA GLN A 94 26.52 -8.91 19.98
C GLN A 94 26.72 -9.73 21.27
N SER A 95 25.65 -10.31 21.83
CA SER A 95 25.74 -11.20 22.99
C SER A 95 26.55 -12.47 22.70
N ILE A 96 26.42 -13.05 21.51
CA ILE A 96 27.21 -14.23 21.09
C ILE A 96 28.70 -13.87 21.06
N LEU A 97 29.03 -12.71 20.49
CA LEU A 97 30.40 -12.22 20.41
C LEU A 97 30.98 -11.94 21.81
N LEU A 98 30.16 -11.43 22.75
CA LEU A 98 30.57 -11.24 24.14
C LEU A 98 30.84 -12.57 24.84
N ASN A 99 30.00 -13.59 24.61
CA ASN A 99 30.18 -14.92 25.15
C ASN A 99 31.48 -15.59 24.63
N ASP A 100 31.84 -15.36 23.36
CA ASP A 100 33.10 -15.86 22.79
C ASP A 100 34.33 -15.27 23.50
N TYR A 101 34.31 -13.96 23.78
CA TYR A 101 35.37 -13.34 24.59
C TYR A 101 35.46 -13.94 25.98
N CYS A 102 34.33 -14.18 26.66
CA CYS A 102 34.31 -14.79 27.99
C CYS A 102 34.92 -16.21 27.98
N LEU A 103 34.52 -17.04 27.02
CA LEU A 103 35.08 -18.39 26.86
C LEU A 103 36.57 -18.39 26.54
N LYS A 104 37.01 -17.42 25.73
CA LYS A 104 38.42 -17.25 25.41
C LYS A 104 39.23 -16.83 26.63
N THR A 105 38.69 -15.93 27.46
CA THR A 105 39.32 -15.51 28.71
C THR A 105 39.39 -16.65 29.73
N ILE A 106 38.33 -17.44 29.92
CA ILE A 106 38.40 -18.64 30.80
C ILE A 106 39.55 -19.54 30.40
N LYS A 107 39.66 -19.89 29.11
CA LYS A 107 40.76 -20.72 28.61
C LYS A 107 42.14 -20.13 28.88
N GLN A 108 42.28 -18.81 28.78
CA GLN A 108 43.54 -18.13 29.07
C GLN A 108 43.86 -18.12 30.57
N VAL A 109 42.86 -17.91 31.41
CA VAL A 109 42.99 -17.98 32.88
C VAL A 109 43.39 -19.38 33.32
N ASP A 110 42.78 -20.43 32.76
CA ASP A 110 43.14 -21.82 33.04
C ASP A 110 44.57 -22.14 32.57
N THR A 111 44.94 -21.65 31.39
CA THR A 111 46.30 -21.82 30.85
C THR A 111 47.33 -21.11 31.73
N LEU A 112 47.01 -19.90 32.21
CA LEU A 112 47.84 -19.12 33.12
C LEU A 112 47.97 -19.83 34.48
N SER A 113 46.86 -20.33 35.03
CA SER A 113 46.83 -21.10 36.28
C SER A 113 47.74 -22.33 36.21
N ALA A 114 47.60 -23.15 35.16
CA ALA A 114 48.44 -24.34 34.96
C ALA A 114 49.92 -24.00 34.74
N ALA A 115 50.21 -22.90 34.03
CA ALA A 115 51.58 -22.46 33.79
C ALA A 115 52.23 -21.91 35.07
N VAL A 116 51.47 -21.22 35.91
CA VAL A 116 51.90 -20.70 37.22
C VAL A 116 52.18 -21.85 38.19
N GLU A 117 51.31 -22.87 38.27
CA GLU A 117 51.56 -24.08 39.06
C GLU A 117 52.83 -24.81 38.60
N SER A 118 52.99 -25.01 37.29
CA SER A 118 54.18 -25.70 36.75
C SER A 118 55.48 -24.92 37.00
N ALA A 119 55.44 -23.59 36.95
CA ALA A 119 56.59 -22.76 37.29
C ALA A 119 56.86 -22.80 38.81
N ALA A 120 55.82 -22.81 39.63
CA ALA A 120 55.95 -22.89 41.08
C ALA A 120 56.62 -24.18 41.55
N GLU A 121 56.30 -25.32 40.94
CA GLU A 121 56.95 -26.60 41.23
C GLU A 121 58.46 -26.59 40.92
N LYS A 122 58.87 -25.83 39.89
CA LYS A 122 60.27 -25.74 39.45
C LYS A 122 61.11 -24.78 40.28
N THR A 123 60.49 -23.91 41.08
CA THR A 123 61.17 -22.83 41.80
C THR A 123 61.10 -23.07 43.30
N THR A 124 62.24 -23.37 43.95
CA THR A 124 62.29 -23.79 45.36
C THR A 124 62.13 -22.64 46.37
N ASP A 125 62.39 -21.39 45.98
CA ASP A 125 62.45 -20.21 46.87
C ASP A 125 61.20 -19.30 46.79
N LEU A 126 60.02 -19.85 46.46
CA LEU A 126 58.78 -19.08 46.31
C LEU A 126 58.03 -18.86 47.64
N ASN A 127 57.42 -17.67 47.77
CA ASN A 127 56.50 -17.37 48.86
C ASN A 127 55.16 -18.12 48.67
N LYS A 128 55.01 -19.25 49.37
CA LYS A 128 53.83 -20.14 49.27
C LYS A 128 52.51 -19.45 49.61
N THR A 129 52.51 -18.47 50.53
CA THR A 129 51.29 -17.75 50.92
C THR A 129 50.82 -16.84 49.80
N ALA A 130 51.72 -16.04 49.22
CA ALA A 130 51.40 -15.15 48.10
C ALA A 130 50.98 -15.93 46.84
N LEU A 131 51.57 -17.11 46.62
CA LEU A 131 51.15 -18.01 45.54
C LEU A 131 49.72 -18.52 45.76
N HIS A 132 49.39 -18.96 46.97
CA HIS A 132 48.04 -19.42 47.29
C HIS A 132 47.00 -18.31 47.11
N GLU A 133 47.31 -17.08 47.55
CA GLU A 133 46.45 -15.91 47.33
C GLU A 133 46.21 -15.61 45.85
N PHE A 134 47.24 -15.74 45.01
CA PHE A 134 47.12 -15.54 43.56
C PHE A 134 46.27 -16.63 42.90
N MET A 135 46.44 -17.89 43.30
CA MET A 135 45.62 -19.00 42.80
C MET A 135 44.15 -18.85 43.19
N ILE A 136 43.85 -18.38 44.41
CA ILE A 136 42.48 -18.05 44.83
C ILE A 136 41.90 -16.93 43.95
N MET A 137 42.72 -15.94 43.56
CA MET A 137 42.28 -14.86 42.68
C MET A 137 41.96 -15.35 41.27
N LEU A 138 42.79 -16.24 40.70
CA LEU A 138 42.53 -16.87 39.40
C LEU A 138 41.24 -17.71 39.41
N ASP A 139 41.03 -18.53 40.46
CA ASP A 139 39.81 -19.31 40.64
C ASP A 139 38.58 -18.38 40.80
N SER A 140 38.72 -17.32 41.58
CA SER A 140 37.65 -16.31 41.72
C SER A 140 37.34 -15.61 40.39
N MET A 141 38.32 -15.40 39.51
CA MET A 141 38.10 -14.85 38.18
C MET A 141 37.30 -15.83 37.33
N SER A 142 37.73 -17.10 37.30
CA SER A 142 37.06 -18.17 36.55
C SER A 142 35.59 -18.31 36.96
N GLN A 143 35.32 -18.35 38.27
CA GLN A 143 33.95 -18.38 38.81
C GLN A 143 33.10 -17.17 38.40
N LYS A 144 33.68 -15.96 38.36
CA LYS A 144 32.97 -14.75 37.92
C LYS A 144 32.65 -14.80 36.42
N VAL A 145 33.56 -15.31 35.58
CA VAL A 145 33.32 -15.44 34.14
C VAL A 145 32.27 -16.53 33.85
N ASP A 146 32.24 -17.61 34.64
CA ASP A 146 31.18 -18.62 34.56
C ASP A 146 29.81 -18.04 34.91
N LEU A 147 29.72 -17.26 36.00
CA LEU A 147 28.47 -16.59 36.40
C LEU A 147 28.00 -15.60 35.32
N LEU A 148 28.94 -14.86 34.72
CA LEU A 148 28.69 -13.98 33.59
C LEU A 148 28.12 -14.77 32.38
N GLY A 149 28.69 -15.94 32.07
CA GLY A 149 28.18 -16.83 31.01
C GLY A 149 26.73 -17.27 31.24
N ILE A 150 26.32 -17.53 32.49
CA ILE A 150 24.93 -17.84 32.83
C ILE A 150 24.01 -16.65 32.57
N ASP A 151 24.41 -15.45 32.99
CA ASP A 151 23.64 -14.22 32.78
C ASP A 151 23.51 -13.89 31.28
N LEU A 152 24.57 -14.09 30.47
CA LEU A 152 24.52 -13.96 29.01
C LEU A 152 23.61 -15.00 28.34
N ALA A 153 23.63 -16.24 28.81
CA ALA A 153 22.74 -17.27 28.27
C ALA A 153 21.27 -16.93 28.51
N PHE A 154 20.96 -16.34 29.68
CA PHE A 154 19.62 -15.83 29.97
C PHE A 154 19.26 -14.64 29.07
N LEU A 155 20.15 -13.65 28.91
CA LEU A 155 19.98 -12.53 28.00
C LEU A 155 19.60 -13.00 26.58
N ARG A 156 20.38 -13.93 26.03
CA ARG A 156 20.17 -14.53 24.71
C ARG A 156 18.80 -15.20 24.60
N LYS A 157 18.36 -15.91 25.64
CA LYS A 157 17.02 -16.53 25.67
C LYS A 157 15.91 -15.48 25.56
N VAL A 158 16.06 -14.32 26.21
CA VAL A 158 15.07 -13.24 26.14
C VAL A 158 15.07 -12.57 24.76
N LEU A 159 16.25 -12.30 24.19
CA LEU A 159 16.45 -11.65 22.89
C LEU A 159 15.96 -12.51 21.71
N SER A 160 16.27 -13.81 21.73
CA SER A 160 15.84 -14.78 20.71
C SER A 160 14.38 -15.24 20.85
N GLY A 161 13.67 -14.79 21.90
CA GLY A 161 12.25 -15.08 22.13
C GLY A 161 11.29 -14.41 21.15
N ASN A 162 11.79 -13.70 20.15
CA ASN A 162 11.04 -12.96 19.14
C ASN A 162 10.66 -13.77 17.88
N LEU A 163 10.97 -15.06 17.82
CA LEU A 163 10.59 -15.97 16.70
C LEU A 163 9.10 -15.89 16.33
N PHE A 164 8.24 -15.62 17.32
CA PHE A 164 6.82 -15.39 17.09
C PHE A 164 6.56 -14.15 16.22
N LEU A 165 7.23 -13.01 16.46
CA LEU A 165 7.06 -11.80 15.67
C LEU A 165 7.53 -11.98 14.24
N GLU A 166 8.71 -12.58 14.04
CA GLU A 166 9.25 -12.84 12.70
C GLU A 166 8.30 -13.72 11.88
N ARG A 167 7.86 -14.83 12.48
CA ARG A 167 6.91 -15.74 11.84
C ARG A 167 5.59 -15.03 11.56
N SER A 168 5.03 -14.32 12.54
CA SER A 168 3.75 -13.64 12.40
C SER A 168 3.80 -12.56 11.33
N SER A 169 4.92 -11.83 11.23
CA SER A 169 5.15 -10.82 10.19
C SER A 169 5.08 -11.43 8.78
N LEU A 170 5.81 -12.52 8.53
CA LEU A 170 5.81 -13.19 7.21
C LEU A 170 4.45 -13.77 6.82
N TYR A 171 3.76 -14.42 7.77
CA TYR A 171 2.42 -14.95 7.52
C TYR A 171 1.41 -13.83 7.26
N THR A 172 1.44 -12.77 8.07
CA THR A 172 0.53 -11.63 7.92
C THR A 172 0.79 -10.91 6.61
N GLN A 173 2.05 -10.75 6.19
CA GLN A 173 2.40 -10.13 4.91
C GLN A 173 1.79 -10.87 3.73
N ARG A 174 1.86 -12.21 3.72
CA ARG A 174 1.27 -13.02 2.64
C ARG A 174 -0.26 -12.92 2.64
N ILE A 175 -0.88 -13.14 3.79
CA ILE A 175 -2.34 -13.12 3.93
C ILE A 175 -2.89 -11.74 3.55
N GLU A 176 -2.23 -10.67 3.98
CA GLU A 176 -2.66 -9.31 3.71
C GLU A 176 -2.52 -8.95 2.23
N LEU A 177 -1.42 -9.36 1.58
CA LEU A 177 -1.24 -9.14 0.15
C LEU A 177 -2.33 -9.86 -0.67
N GLU A 178 -2.62 -11.12 -0.34
CA GLU A 178 -3.69 -11.88 -0.99
C GLU A 178 -5.06 -11.22 -0.78
N ARG A 179 -5.38 -10.83 0.47
CA ARG A 179 -6.62 -10.13 0.82
C ARG A 179 -6.77 -8.81 0.07
N TRP A 180 -5.72 -7.99 0.06
CA TRP A 180 -5.70 -6.67 -0.56
C TRP A 180 -5.94 -6.76 -2.07
N VAL A 181 -5.19 -7.64 -2.77
CA VAL A 181 -5.34 -7.84 -4.22
C VAL A 181 -6.73 -8.39 -4.56
N LEU A 182 -7.21 -9.40 -3.83
CA LEU A 182 -8.55 -9.98 -4.07
C LEU A 182 -9.66 -8.94 -3.85
N CYS A 183 -9.61 -8.16 -2.78
CA CYS A 183 -10.60 -7.11 -2.53
C CYS A 183 -10.53 -6.02 -3.61
N ALA A 184 -9.33 -5.53 -3.96
CA ALA A 184 -9.16 -4.50 -4.97
C ALA A 184 -9.67 -4.94 -6.34
N THR A 185 -9.35 -6.17 -6.75
CA THR A 185 -9.77 -6.73 -8.03
C THR A 185 -11.29 -6.92 -8.09
N LEU A 186 -11.91 -7.52 -7.06
CA LEU A 186 -13.36 -7.72 -7.03
C LEU A 186 -14.13 -6.39 -7.00
N LEU A 187 -13.69 -5.42 -6.19
CA LEU A 187 -14.28 -4.07 -6.18
C LEU A 187 -14.11 -3.34 -7.52
N SER A 188 -12.98 -3.53 -8.21
CA SER A 188 -12.75 -2.95 -9.54
C SER A 188 -13.69 -3.56 -10.60
N ILE A 189 -13.96 -4.86 -10.54
CA ILE A 189 -14.93 -5.53 -11.42
C ILE A 189 -16.34 -4.96 -11.18
N MET A 190 -16.73 -4.78 -9.91
CA MET A 190 -18.02 -4.15 -9.57
C MET A 190 -18.13 -2.73 -10.13
N LEU A 191 -17.06 -1.95 -10.04
CA LEU A 191 -17.00 -0.59 -10.59
C LEU A 191 -17.27 -0.58 -12.10
N VAL A 192 -16.64 -1.48 -12.86
CA VAL A 192 -16.84 -1.60 -14.31
C VAL A 192 -18.29 -2.00 -14.64
N VAL A 193 -18.86 -2.95 -13.90
CA VAL A 193 -20.25 -3.39 -14.12
C VAL A 193 -21.25 -2.28 -13.81
N LEU A 194 -21.06 -1.53 -12.72
CA LEU A 194 -21.91 -0.38 -12.41
C LEU A 194 -21.77 0.74 -13.45
N PHE A 195 -20.58 0.91 -14.03
CA PHE A 195 -20.35 1.90 -15.09
C PHE A 195 -21.08 1.55 -16.38
N ALA A 196 -21.01 0.28 -16.79
CA ALA A 196 -21.83 -0.23 -17.88
C ALA A 196 -23.33 -0.06 -17.59
N GLY A 197 -23.75 -0.23 -16.34
CA GLY A 197 -25.12 0.01 -15.87
C GLY A 197 -25.58 1.46 -16.07
N VAL A 198 -24.78 2.43 -15.63
CA VAL A 198 -25.10 3.85 -15.82
C VAL A 198 -25.23 4.21 -17.30
N ILE A 199 -24.33 3.72 -18.16
CA ILE A 199 -24.42 3.93 -19.60
C ILE A 199 -25.73 3.33 -20.16
N ALA A 200 -26.10 2.12 -19.72
CA ALA A 200 -27.33 1.47 -20.15
C ALA A 200 -28.58 2.28 -19.76
N PHE A 201 -28.60 2.86 -18.55
CA PHE A 201 -29.70 3.71 -18.09
C PHE A 201 -29.77 5.04 -18.83
N CYS A 202 -28.63 5.70 -19.04
CA CYS A 202 -28.55 6.95 -19.81
C CYS A 202 -29.04 6.77 -21.25
N ARG A 203 -28.73 5.61 -21.87
CA ARG A 203 -29.20 5.27 -23.22
C ARG A 203 -30.64 4.75 -23.26
N GLN A 204 -31.30 4.57 -22.12
CA GLN A 204 -32.65 4.00 -21.99
C GLN A 204 -32.81 2.70 -22.80
N SER A 205 -31.77 1.86 -22.83
CA SER A 205 -31.74 0.67 -23.66
C SER A 205 -32.38 -0.52 -22.94
N ARG A 206 -33.47 -1.07 -23.48
CA ARG A 206 -34.08 -2.32 -22.98
C ARG A 206 -33.08 -3.47 -22.90
N LYS A 207 -32.26 -3.66 -23.95
CA LYS A 207 -31.24 -4.71 -23.99
C LYS A 207 -30.18 -4.47 -22.91
N GLY A 208 -29.78 -3.21 -22.71
CA GLY A 208 -28.82 -2.83 -21.67
C GLY A 208 -29.34 -3.09 -20.26
N ALA A 209 -30.61 -2.74 -19.97
CA ALA A 209 -31.22 -2.97 -18.67
C ALA A 209 -31.32 -4.47 -18.31
N VAL A 210 -31.62 -5.33 -19.29
CA VAL A 210 -31.67 -6.80 -19.09
C VAL A 210 -30.27 -7.36 -18.83
N VAL A 211 -29.26 -6.98 -19.63
CA VAL A 211 -27.87 -7.42 -19.43
C VAL A 211 -27.33 -6.95 -18.08
N PHE A 212 -27.58 -5.69 -17.72
CA PHE A 212 -27.19 -5.14 -16.44
C PHE A 212 -27.88 -5.86 -15.27
N SER A 213 -29.14 -6.26 -15.40
CA SER A 213 -29.83 -7.05 -14.37
C SER A 213 -29.13 -8.38 -14.12
N GLY A 214 -28.70 -9.09 -15.18
CA GLY A 214 -27.98 -10.35 -15.07
C GLY A 214 -26.59 -10.21 -14.44
N LEU A 215 -25.79 -9.26 -14.94
CA LEU A 215 -24.47 -8.95 -14.36
C LEU A 215 -24.59 -8.42 -12.92
N GLY A 216 -25.67 -7.68 -12.66
CA GLY A 216 -26.09 -7.20 -11.36
C GLY A 216 -26.25 -8.29 -10.32
N PHE A 217 -26.87 -9.42 -10.67
CA PHE A 217 -26.98 -10.57 -9.77
C PHE A 217 -25.60 -11.16 -9.42
N ALA A 218 -24.69 -11.23 -10.40
CA ALA A 218 -23.35 -11.73 -10.16
C ALA A 218 -22.57 -10.82 -9.20
N ILE A 219 -22.58 -9.50 -9.42
CA ILE A 219 -21.87 -8.56 -8.52
C ILE A 219 -22.51 -8.51 -7.13
N PHE A 220 -23.83 -8.68 -7.01
CA PHE A 220 -24.52 -8.78 -5.72
C PHE A 220 -24.06 -10.03 -4.95
N ILE A 221 -23.97 -11.18 -5.61
CA ILE A 221 -23.43 -12.40 -4.98
C ILE A 221 -22.00 -12.17 -4.49
N VAL A 222 -21.13 -11.61 -5.36
CA VAL A 222 -19.73 -11.32 -4.98
C VAL A 222 -19.66 -10.34 -3.81
N GLY A 223 -20.51 -9.32 -3.79
CA GLY A 223 -20.60 -8.33 -2.70
C GLY A 223 -20.96 -8.94 -1.35
N TRP A 224 -21.95 -9.82 -1.31
CA TRP A 224 -22.31 -10.55 -0.10
C TRP A 224 -21.26 -11.57 0.34
N LEU A 225 -20.55 -12.20 -0.60
CA LEU A 225 -19.40 -13.07 -0.28
C LEU A 225 -18.25 -12.26 0.34
N LEU A 226 -17.94 -11.09 -0.22
CA LEU A 226 -16.98 -10.16 0.36
C LEU A 226 -17.39 -9.73 1.77
N LEU A 227 -18.66 -9.35 1.96
CA LEU A 227 -19.17 -8.95 3.26
C LEU A 227 -19.09 -10.09 4.29
N ALA A 228 -19.38 -11.32 3.87
CA ALA A 228 -19.29 -12.51 4.71
C ALA A 228 -17.84 -12.85 5.11
N ALA A 229 -16.84 -12.42 4.35
CA ALA A 229 -15.43 -12.56 4.70
C ALA A 229 -14.91 -11.39 5.55
N ILE A 230 -15.24 -10.15 5.15
CA ILE A 230 -14.74 -8.92 5.78
C ILE A 230 -15.33 -8.70 7.17
N PHE A 231 -16.61 -9.02 7.38
CA PHE A 231 -17.25 -8.80 8.68
C PHE A 231 -16.62 -9.63 9.80
N PRO A 232 -16.48 -10.97 9.69
CA PRO A 232 -15.78 -11.76 10.70
C PRO A 232 -14.33 -11.32 10.91
N ALA A 233 -13.60 -11.01 9.83
CA ALA A 233 -12.22 -10.52 9.92
C ALA A 233 -12.13 -9.20 10.71
N SER A 234 -13.02 -8.25 10.42
CA SER A 234 -13.12 -6.99 11.16
C SER A 234 -13.42 -7.22 12.64
N THR A 235 -14.35 -8.14 12.95
CA THR A 235 -14.68 -8.46 14.34
C THR A 235 -13.51 -9.13 15.08
N ALA A 236 -12.77 -10.01 14.41
CA ALA A 236 -11.59 -10.65 14.97
C ALA A 236 -10.45 -9.64 15.22
N LEU A 237 -10.26 -8.67 14.31
CA LEU A 237 -9.29 -7.60 14.49
C LEU A 237 -9.62 -6.74 15.72
N VAL A 238 -10.89 -6.33 15.86
CA VAL A 238 -11.33 -5.53 17.02
C VAL A 238 -11.20 -6.31 18.32
N ASP A 239 -11.55 -7.60 18.32
CA ASP A 239 -11.43 -8.47 19.50
C ASP A 239 -9.97 -8.64 19.94
N PHE A 240 -9.07 -8.88 18.98
CA PHE A 240 -7.63 -8.96 19.24
C PHE A 240 -7.07 -7.65 19.80
N CYS A 241 -7.51 -6.50 19.28
CA CYS A 241 -7.06 -5.21 19.78
C CYS A 241 -7.64 -4.84 21.15
N ALA A 242 -8.76 -5.45 21.56
CA ALA A 242 -9.37 -5.23 22.86
C ALA A 242 -8.71 -6.08 23.97
N ASP A 243 -8.48 -7.38 23.72
CA ASP A 243 -7.88 -8.30 24.72
C ASP A 243 -7.00 -9.41 24.09
N GLY A 244 -6.13 -9.05 23.14
CA GLY A 244 -5.21 -9.99 22.48
C GLY A 244 -4.02 -10.45 23.34
N THR A 245 -3.86 -9.91 24.55
CA THR A 245 -2.68 -10.17 25.39
C THR A 245 -2.61 -11.63 25.84
N GLN A 246 -3.75 -12.29 26.05
CA GLN A 246 -3.81 -13.71 26.41
C GLN A 246 -3.29 -14.58 25.25
N PHE A 247 -3.70 -14.27 24.02
CA PHE A 247 -3.21 -14.97 22.83
C PHE A 247 -1.70 -14.84 22.68
N ILE A 248 -1.14 -13.62 22.83
CA ILE A 248 0.30 -13.39 22.69
C ILE A 248 1.09 -14.21 23.75
N ARG A 249 0.55 -14.37 24.96
CA ARG A 249 1.20 -15.13 26.05
C ARG A 249 1.35 -16.63 25.74
N GLU A 250 0.53 -17.21 24.87
CA GLU A 250 0.67 -18.62 24.48
C GLU A 250 1.90 -18.86 23.58
N TYR A 251 2.36 -17.82 22.88
CA TYR A 251 3.44 -17.91 21.90
C TYR A 251 4.74 -17.21 22.30
N MET A 252 4.73 -16.45 23.40
CA MET A 252 5.86 -15.67 23.89
C MET A 252 6.17 -15.96 25.35
N SER A 253 7.47 -15.97 25.71
CA SER A 253 7.91 -16.11 27.10
C SER A 253 7.47 -14.90 27.94
N ASN A 254 7.32 -15.10 29.26
CA ASN A 254 6.93 -14.01 30.15
C ASN A 254 8.01 -12.91 30.19
N GLU A 255 9.27 -13.28 30.00
CA GLU A 255 10.41 -12.38 29.98
C GLU A 255 10.41 -11.50 28.72
N THR A 256 10.18 -12.07 27.54
CA THR A 256 10.09 -11.30 26.28
C THR A 256 8.85 -10.40 26.29
N MET A 257 7.74 -10.84 26.88
CA MET A 257 6.56 -9.99 27.09
C MET A 257 6.87 -8.78 27.99
N ALA A 258 7.59 -8.99 29.09
CA ALA A 258 7.99 -7.90 29.98
C ALA A 258 8.98 -6.93 29.30
N LEU A 259 9.86 -7.44 28.43
CA LEU A 259 10.73 -6.63 27.59
C LEU A 259 9.92 -5.73 26.63
N PHE A 260 8.90 -6.27 25.97
CA PHE A 260 8.05 -5.47 25.06
C PHE A 260 7.18 -4.46 25.80
N ASP A 261 6.66 -4.82 26.99
CA ASP A 261 5.92 -3.86 27.83
C ASP A 261 6.81 -2.72 28.32
N PHE A 262 8.10 -2.98 28.59
CA PHE A 262 9.08 -1.93 28.85
C PHE A 262 9.23 -1.00 27.64
N TYR A 263 9.50 -1.52 26.44
CA TYR A 263 9.69 -0.67 25.25
C TYR A 263 8.45 0.14 24.88
N ARG A 264 7.26 -0.40 25.15
CA ARG A 264 5.99 0.30 24.95
C ARG A 264 5.83 1.53 25.85
N LYS A 265 6.29 1.46 27.11
CA LYS A 265 6.07 2.50 28.13
C LYS A 265 7.25 3.42 28.37
N CYS A 266 8.45 3.00 27.98
CA CYS A 266 9.67 3.73 28.27
C CYS A 266 9.68 5.11 27.60
N ASN A 267 10.41 6.06 28.19
CA ASN A 267 10.61 7.38 27.59
C ASN A 267 11.83 7.32 26.67
N PRO A 268 11.73 7.65 25.36
CA PRO A 268 12.83 7.54 24.40
C PRO A 268 13.92 8.62 24.57
N ALA A 269 14.13 9.11 25.79
CA ALA A 269 15.25 9.98 26.10
C ALA A 269 16.56 9.23 25.90
N ILE A 270 17.52 9.88 25.22
CA ILE A 270 18.88 9.36 25.02
C ILE A 270 19.60 9.46 26.37
N SER A 271 19.39 8.45 27.22
CA SER A 271 20.07 8.26 28.49
C SER A 271 20.51 6.81 28.60
N HIS A 272 21.70 6.61 29.16
CA HIS A 272 22.26 5.29 29.44
C HIS A 272 21.49 4.53 30.53
N ASP A 273 20.66 5.24 31.32
CA ASP A 273 19.88 4.64 32.41
C ASP A 273 18.56 4.00 31.96
N ASN A 274 18.20 4.14 30.67
CA ASN A 274 16.92 3.66 30.13
C ASN A 274 17.03 2.23 29.56
N LEU A 275 17.47 1.30 30.40
CA LEU A 275 17.65 -0.11 30.07
C LEU A 275 16.53 -0.99 30.63
N PRO A 276 16.16 -2.10 29.97
CA PRO A 276 15.17 -3.02 30.49
C PRO A 276 15.74 -3.84 31.66
N ASN A 277 15.12 -3.74 32.84
CA ASN A 277 15.54 -4.52 34.02
C ASN A 277 15.47 -6.04 33.79
N VAL A 278 14.64 -6.49 32.85
CA VAL A 278 14.42 -7.92 32.54
C VAL A 278 15.68 -8.57 31.96
N ILE A 279 16.54 -7.82 31.28
CA ILE A 279 17.72 -8.37 30.60
C ILE A 279 19.02 -8.22 31.42
N HIS A 280 18.99 -7.57 32.59
CA HIS A 280 20.11 -7.47 33.53
C HIS A 280 21.46 -7.06 32.92
N VAL A 281 21.45 -6.22 31.89
CA VAL A 281 22.66 -5.79 31.18
C VAL A 281 23.58 -4.94 32.08
N ASP A 282 23.00 -4.20 33.03
CA ASP A 282 23.71 -3.47 34.08
C ASP A 282 24.54 -4.41 34.98
N LYS A 283 23.96 -5.57 35.35
CA LYS A 283 24.66 -6.61 36.13
C LYS A 283 25.83 -7.20 35.34
N ILE A 284 25.62 -7.50 34.06
CA ILE A 284 26.64 -8.03 33.13
C ILE A 284 27.79 -7.03 32.98
N SER A 285 27.46 -5.75 32.77
CA SER A 285 28.42 -4.64 32.65
C SER A 285 29.27 -4.50 33.92
N LYS A 286 28.65 -4.58 35.10
CA LYS A 286 29.34 -4.54 36.40
C LYS A 286 30.25 -5.76 36.61
N GLN A 287 29.76 -6.98 36.35
CA GLN A 287 30.57 -8.19 36.47
C GLN A 287 31.82 -8.12 35.58
N LEU A 288 31.67 -7.60 34.36
CA LEU A 288 32.78 -7.47 33.42
C LEU A 288 33.81 -6.42 33.89
N SER A 289 33.36 -5.32 34.49
CA SER A 289 34.24 -4.34 35.13
C SER A 289 35.03 -4.94 36.29
N ASP A 290 34.37 -5.73 37.15
CA ASP A 290 35.02 -6.40 38.29
C ASP A 290 36.08 -7.43 37.83
N ILE A 291 35.81 -8.13 36.72
CA ILE A 291 36.76 -9.09 36.14
C ILE A 291 37.99 -8.37 35.56
N ARG A 292 37.77 -7.22 34.91
CA ARG A 292 38.88 -6.39 34.42
C ARG A 292 39.76 -5.88 35.54
N GLU A 293 39.18 -5.35 36.61
CA GLU A 293 39.94 -4.86 37.77
C GLU A 293 40.78 -5.99 38.40
N MET A 294 40.25 -7.22 38.44
CA MET A 294 41.00 -8.38 38.91
C MET A 294 42.19 -8.71 38.00
N SER A 295 42.01 -8.63 36.68
CA SER A 295 43.07 -8.89 35.70
C SER A 295 44.20 -7.86 35.76
N GLU A 296 43.88 -6.58 35.98
CA GLU A 296 44.89 -5.51 36.14
C GLU A 296 45.77 -5.74 37.40
N ASN A 297 45.25 -6.43 38.42
CA ASN A 297 46.02 -6.78 39.61
C ASN A 297 46.98 -7.96 39.40
N PHE A 298 46.83 -8.75 38.33
CA PHE A 298 47.69 -9.92 38.06
C PHE A 298 49.13 -9.54 37.79
N ASP A 299 49.39 -8.45 37.08
CA ASP A 299 50.75 -8.01 36.75
C ASP A 299 51.58 -7.77 38.03
N SER A 300 50.99 -7.08 39.01
CA SER A 300 51.64 -6.80 40.30
C SER A 300 51.91 -8.08 41.12
N ARG A 301 51.03 -9.08 41.01
CA ARG A 301 51.15 -10.37 41.70
C ARG A 301 52.21 -11.26 41.04
N ILE A 302 52.26 -11.27 39.72
CA ILE A 302 53.28 -11.99 38.95
C ILE A 302 54.66 -11.39 39.22
N GLU A 303 54.78 -10.06 39.23
CA GLU A 303 56.03 -9.38 39.55
C GLU A 303 56.51 -9.73 40.97
N ALA A 304 55.61 -9.71 41.96
CA ALA A 304 55.94 -10.05 43.35
C ALA A 304 56.37 -11.53 43.53
N LEU A 305 55.81 -12.45 42.74
CA LEU A 305 56.10 -13.88 42.83
C LEU A 305 57.34 -14.28 42.01
N PHE A 306 57.55 -13.69 40.84
CA PHE A 306 58.48 -14.20 39.83
C PHE A 306 59.55 -13.18 39.38
N ASN A 307 59.93 -12.22 40.24
CA ASN A 307 60.81 -11.04 40.04
C ASN A 307 62.23 -11.28 39.44
N SER A 308 62.50 -12.46 38.89
CA SER A 308 63.77 -12.83 38.25
C SER A 308 63.68 -14.11 37.41
N SER A 309 62.47 -14.60 37.09
CA SER A 309 62.30 -15.86 36.37
C SER A 309 62.28 -15.65 34.86
N ILE A 310 62.82 -16.60 34.10
CA ILE A 310 62.75 -16.60 32.63
C ILE A 310 61.28 -16.70 32.16
N GLN A 311 60.41 -17.35 32.96
CA GLN A 311 58.98 -17.48 32.71
C GLN A 311 58.17 -16.18 32.86
N GLN A 312 58.70 -15.16 33.54
CA GLN A 312 57.95 -13.93 33.87
C GLN A 312 57.39 -13.25 32.61
N GLN A 313 58.17 -13.17 31.54
CA GLN A 313 57.73 -12.58 30.28
C GLN A 313 56.54 -13.33 29.66
N GLN A 314 56.51 -14.66 29.76
CA GLN A 314 55.43 -15.49 29.22
C GLN A 314 54.12 -15.25 29.96
N PHE A 315 54.18 -15.04 31.29
CA PHE A 315 52.99 -14.72 32.09
C PHE A 315 52.46 -13.32 31.79
N PHE A 316 53.33 -12.33 31.62
CA PHE A 316 52.89 -10.99 31.20
C PHE A 316 52.25 -10.98 29.82
N ASP A 317 52.79 -11.76 28.87
CA ASP A 317 52.17 -11.89 27.56
C ASP A 317 50.77 -12.53 27.65
N GLN A 318 50.56 -13.51 28.53
CA GLN A 318 49.24 -14.11 28.77
C GLN A 318 48.26 -13.13 29.44
N VAL A 319 48.68 -12.43 30.49
CA VAL A 319 47.84 -11.42 31.17
C VAL A 319 47.48 -10.27 30.23
N LYS A 320 48.41 -9.87 29.35
CA LYS A 320 48.13 -8.88 28.31
C LYS A 320 47.00 -9.32 27.38
N ILE A 321 47.02 -10.58 26.92
CA ILE A 321 45.94 -11.10 26.05
C ILE A 321 44.60 -11.11 26.81
N ILE A 322 44.60 -11.49 28.09
CA ILE A 322 43.40 -11.44 28.94
C ILE A 322 42.86 -10.00 29.04
N ASN A 323 43.73 -9.02 29.29
CA ASN A 323 43.37 -7.60 29.38
C ASN A 323 42.84 -7.06 28.04
N ASP A 324 43.44 -7.45 26.92
CA ASP A 324 42.99 -7.06 25.58
C ASP A 324 41.60 -7.65 25.27
N ASP A 325 41.38 -8.93 25.55
CA ASP A 325 40.08 -9.60 25.38
C ASP A 325 38.99 -8.99 26.27
N MET A 326 39.30 -8.67 27.53
CA MET A 326 38.39 -7.99 28.46
C MET A 326 38.07 -6.55 28.03
N THR A 327 39.03 -5.84 27.45
CA THR A 327 38.80 -4.51 26.88
C THR A 327 37.87 -4.56 25.68
N LEU A 328 38.01 -5.58 24.83
CA LEU A 328 37.08 -5.81 23.71
C LEU A 328 35.68 -6.19 24.20
N ALA A 329 35.60 -7.03 25.23
CA ALA A 329 34.34 -7.38 25.87
C ALA A 329 33.62 -6.14 26.44
N LEU A 330 34.34 -5.23 27.13
CA LEU A 330 33.77 -3.99 27.66
C LEU A 330 33.28 -3.04 26.57
N LYS A 331 33.98 -2.98 25.43
CA LYS A 331 33.51 -2.21 24.27
C LYS A 331 32.23 -2.83 23.69
N ASN A 332 32.15 -4.15 23.63
CA ASN A 332 30.98 -4.85 23.09
C ASN A 332 29.75 -4.73 24.02
N ILE A 333 29.91 -4.84 25.35
CA ILE A 333 28.78 -4.62 26.27
C ILE A 333 28.27 -3.16 26.20
N GLY A 334 29.16 -2.17 26.07
CA GLY A 334 28.76 -0.78 25.86
C GLY A 334 28.00 -0.59 24.54
N ALA A 335 28.39 -1.30 23.47
CA ALA A 335 27.61 -1.31 22.22
C ALA A 335 26.25 -1.98 22.41
N LEU A 336 26.20 -3.11 23.11
CA LEU A 336 24.97 -3.85 23.41
C LEU A 336 23.99 -3.01 24.24
N GLU A 337 24.45 -2.29 25.26
CA GLU A 337 23.66 -1.35 26.05
C GLU A 337 22.96 -0.31 25.15
N THR A 338 23.67 0.24 24.17
CA THR A 338 23.06 1.17 23.21
C THR A 338 22.03 0.50 22.32
N THR A 339 22.31 -0.73 21.87
CA THR A 339 21.39 -1.48 21.00
C THR A 339 20.11 -1.88 21.72
N VAL A 340 20.15 -2.24 23.00
CA VAL A 340 18.97 -2.64 23.78
C VAL A 340 18.24 -1.47 24.44
N GLY A 341 18.74 -0.24 24.28
CA GLY A 341 18.16 0.96 24.87
C GLY A 341 16.74 1.27 24.40
N CYS A 342 15.97 1.96 25.24
CA CYS A 342 14.57 2.33 24.95
C CYS A 342 14.39 3.04 23.59
N TYR A 343 15.26 4.00 23.28
CA TYR A 343 15.14 4.85 22.09
C TYR A 343 15.19 4.06 20.77
N THR A 344 15.81 2.87 20.78
CA THR A 344 15.94 2.00 19.61
C THR A 344 14.61 1.35 19.22
N TYR A 345 13.77 0.99 20.19
CA TYR A 345 12.55 0.19 19.94
C TYR A 345 11.25 0.93 20.20
N HIS A 346 11.25 1.98 21.02
CA HIS A 346 10.03 2.63 21.48
C HIS A 346 9.12 3.10 20.33
N ASN A 347 9.71 3.77 19.33
CA ASN A 347 8.94 4.28 18.20
C ASN A 347 8.38 3.15 17.34
N ASP A 348 9.16 2.10 17.08
CA ASP A 348 8.71 0.96 16.27
C ASP A 348 7.61 0.18 17.00
N MET A 349 7.72 0.01 18.31
CA MET A 349 6.65 -0.60 19.13
C MET A 349 5.35 0.20 19.07
N LEU A 350 5.45 1.53 19.18
CA LEU A 350 4.27 2.40 19.08
C LEU A 350 3.65 2.38 17.68
N ILE A 351 4.46 2.39 16.62
CA ILE A 351 3.96 2.31 15.25
C ILE A 351 3.31 0.95 15.00
N MET A 352 3.93 -0.13 15.45
CA MET A 352 3.37 -1.48 15.35
C MET A 352 1.98 -1.57 15.99
N GLU A 353 1.85 -1.21 17.27
CA GLU A 353 0.59 -1.25 18.01
C GLU A 353 -0.47 -0.32 17.39
N ARG A 354 -0.10 0.93 17.13
CA ARG A 354 -1.03 1.95 16.64
C ARG A 354 -1.49 1.67 15.22
N SER A 355 -0.58 1.31 14.33
CA SER A 355 -0.94 1.04 12.94
C SER A 355 -1.77 -0.22 12.81
N PHE A 356 -1.50 -1.28 13.58
CA PHE A 356 -2.32 -2.48 13.57
C PHE A 356 -3.72 -2.24 14.15
N CYS A 357 -3.81 -1.64 15.34
CA CYS A 357 -5.07 -1.54 16.05
C CYS A 357 -5.85 -0.26 15.74
N ILE A 358 -5.25 0.92 15.82
CA ILE A 358 -6.00 2.17 15.65
C ILE A 358 -6.27 2.40 14.16
N ASP A 359 -5.22 2.49 13.36
CA ASP A 359 -5.37 2.80 11.93
C ASP A 359 -6.01 1.62 11.17
N GLY A 360 -5.70 0.38 11.60
CA GLY A 360 -6.28 -0.83 11.01
C GLY A 360 -7.78 -0.97 11.28
N ILE A 361 -8.23 -0.74 12.51
CA ILE A 361 -9.66 -0.75 12.83
C ILE A 361 -10.39 0.36 12.06
N ILE A 362 -9.79 1.55 11.93
CA ILE A 362 -10.39 2.65 11.14
C ILE A 362 -10.55 2.22 9.67
N GLY A 363 -9.51 1.69 9.03
CA GLY A 363 -9.57 1.22 7.65
C GLY A 363 -10.59 0.09 7.44
N SER A 364 -10.58 -0.91 8.33
CA SER A 364 -11.52 -2.04 8.30
C SER A 364 -12.96 -1.58 8.50
N SER A 365 -13.20 -0.62 9.41
CA SER A 365 -14.54 -0.08 9.68
C SER A 365 -15.09 0.72 8.51
N ILE A 366 -14.25 1.55 7.87
CA ILE A 366 -14.62 2.30 6.67
C ILE A 366 -15.01 1.34 5.54
N LEU A 367 -14.17 0.33 5.28
CA LEU A 367 -14.42 -0.70 4.29
C LEU A 367 -15.75 -1.43 4.56
N LEU A 368 -15.94 -1.90 5.78
CA LEU A 368 -17.14 -2.66 6.18
C LEU A 368 -18.42 -1.82 6.05
N TYR A 369 -18.44 -0.62 6.62
CA TYR A 369 -19.62 0.24 6.62
C TYR A 369 -20.02 0.63 5.19
N CYS A 370 -19.05 1.04 4.38
CA CYS A 370 -19.32 1.41 2.99
C CYS A 370 -19.71 0.20 2.12
N LEU A 371 -19.20 -1.00 2.41
CA LEU A 371 -19.60 -2.22 1.73
C LEU A 371 -21.05 -2.61 2.06
N VAL A 372 -21.47 -2.51 3.33
CA VAL A 372 -22.88 -2.73 3.72
C VAL A 372 -23.81 -1.74 3.03
N LEU A 373 -23.44 -0.45 3.01
CA LEU A 373 -24.22 0.57 2.31
C LEU A 373 -24.28 0.30 0.80
N LEU A 374 -23.15 -0.06 0.19
CA LEU A 374 -23.08 -0.42 -1.22
C LEU A 374 -24.05 -1.57 -1.54
N GLU A 375 -24.03 -2.65 -0.76
CA GLU A 375 -24.94 -3.79 -0.96
C GLU A 375 -26.41 -3.41 -0.78
N ALA A 376 -26.73 -2.52 0.18
CA ALA A 376 -28.10 -2.03 0.37
C ALA A 376 -28.60 -1.19 -0.82
N PHE A 377 -27.75 -0.30 -1.35
CA PHE A 377 -28.10 0.48 -2.55
C PHE A 377 -28.12 -0.39 -3.81
N LEU A 378 -27.22 -1.37 -3.93
CA LEU A 378 -27.20 -2.33 -5.02
C LEU A 378 -28.46 -3.20 -5.03
N PHE A 379 -28.88 -3.70 -3.86
CA PHE A 379 -30.16 -4.39 -3.68
C PHE A 379 -31.34 -3.54 -4.18
N THR A 380 -31.41 -2.29 -3.75
CA THR A 380 -32.47 -1.34 -4.13
C THR A 380 -32.44 -1.07 -5.64
N LEU A 381 -31.26 -0.87 -6.22
CA LEU A 381 -31.06 -0.66 -7.65
C LEU A 381 -31.55 -1.88 -8.44
N LEU A 382 -31.13 -3.10 -8.06
CA LEU A 382 -31.51 -4.33 -8.74
C LEU A 382 -33.00 -4.65 -8.62
N LEU A 383 -33.63 -4.36 -7.47
CA LEU A 383 -35.08 -4.49 -7.33
C LEU A 383 -35.83 -3.54 -8.27
N ILE A 384 -35.43 -2.27 -8.32
CA ILE A 384 -36.08 -1.28 -9.19
C ILE A 384 -35.91 -1.68 -10.66
N VAL A 385 -34.70 -2.07 -11.07
CA VAL A 385 -34.43 -2.53 -12.45
C VAL A 385 -35.21 -3.80 -12.78
N SER A 386 -35.21 -4.79 -11.90
CA SER A 386 -35.97 -6.05 -12.07
C SER A 386 -37.47 -5.80 -12.19
N LYS A 387 -37.99 -4.77 -11.51
CA LYS A 387 -39.39 -4.36 -11.65
C LYS A 387 -39.71 -3.60 -12.95
N SER A 388 -38.76 -2.82 -13.45
CA SER A 388 -39.03 -1.76 -14.44
C SER A 388 -38.32 -1.91 -15.78
N TRP A 389 -37.58 -3.01 -16.00
CA TRP A 389 -36.83 -3.26 -17.24
C TRP A 389 -37.68 -3.15 -18.52
N HIS A 390 -38.96 -3.52 -18.47
CA HIS A 390 -39.89 -3.45 -19.60
C HIS A 390 -40.23 -2.00 -20.02
N LEU A 391 -40.13 -1.03 -19.11
CA LEU A 391 -40.42 0.39 -19.35
C LEU A 391 -39.36 1.05 -20.24
N PHE A 392 -38.15 0.48 -20.34
CA PHE A 392 -37.07 0.95 -21.19
C PHE A 392 -37.19 0.49 -22.66
N ALA A 393 -38.34 -0.05 -23.06
CA ALA A 393 -38.61 -0.33 -24.47
C ALA A 393 -38.78 0.99 -25.24
N PRO A 394 -38.16 1.16 -26.44
CA PRO A 394 -38.41 2.33 -27.28
C PRO A 394 -39.92 2.49 -27.45
N LEU A 395 -40.43 3.72 -27.28
CA LEU A 395 -41.78 4.01 -27.75
C LEU A 395 -41.77 3.75 -29.26
N PRO A 396 -42.78 3.04 -29.82
CA PRO A 396 -43.06 3.20 -31.24
C PRO A 396 -43.10 4.70 -31.49
N SER A 397 -42.30 5.17 -32.44
CA SER A 397 -42.44 6.54 -32.90
C SER A 397 -43.91 6.69 -33.31
N ASP A 398 -44.64 7.65 -32.75
CA ASP A 398 -45.96 8.08 -33.27
C ASP A 398 -45.81 8.76 -34.64
N TYR A 399 -44.88 8.28 -35.48
CA TYR A 399 -45.03 8.42 -36.91
C TYR A 399 -46.09 7.40 -37.30
N VAL A 400 -47.36 7.83 -37.23
CA VAL A 400 -48.36 7.33 -38.16
C VAL A 400 -47.73 7.57 -39.53
N GLU A 401 -47.36 6.51 -40.23
CA GLU A 401 -47.09 6.61 -41.67
C GLU A 401 -48.34 7.28 -42.26
N VAL A 402 -48.17 8.51 -42.72
CA VAL A 402 -49.24 9.28 -43.34
C VAL A 402 -49.61 8.50 -44.60
N ASP A 403 -50.83 8.00 -44.65
CA ASP A 403 -51.39 7.34 -45.82
C ASP A 403 -51.31 8.33 -47.00
N GLU A 404 -50.70 7.97 -48.13
CA GLU A 404 -50.60 8.87 -49.28
C GLU A 404 -51.97 9.17 -49.92
N GLU A 405 -53.01 8.47 -49.46
CA GLU A 405 -54.42 8.72 -49.74
C GLU A 405 -55.11 9.76 -48.83
N ASP A 406 -54.40 10.41 -47.89
CA ASP A 406 -54.97 11.46 -47.05
C ASP A 406 -55.48 12.67 -47.90
N PRO A 407 -56.80 12.93 -47.94
CA PRO A 407 -57.39 13.99 -48.78
C PRO A 407 -56.94 15.41 -48.43
N PHE A 408 -56.25 15.59 -47.31
CA PHE A 408 -55.82 16.90 -46.80
C PHE A 408 -54.40 17.30 -47.22
N PHE A 409 -53.68 16.49 -48.01
CA PHE A 409 -52.43 16.90 -48.63
C PHE A 409 -52.63 17.41 -50.07
N PRO A 410 -52.06 18.58 -50.45
CA PRO A 410 -52.08 19.02 -51.83
C PRO A 410 -51.22 18.07 -52.68
N ARG A 411 -51.87 17.39 -53.63
CA ARG A 411 -51.18 16.54 -54.61
C ARG A 411 -50.25 17.41 -55.46
N GLY A 412 -48.99 16.99 -55.56
CA GLY A 412 -47.94 17.73 -56.24
C GLY A 412 -48.28 18.01 -57.71
N ASN A 413 -48.72 19.24 -57.98
CA ASN A 413 -48.63 19.94 -59.27
C ASN A 413 -49.04 21.43 -59.12
N ASP A 414 -49.88 21.81 -58.16
CA ASP A 414 -50.34 23.21 -58.11
C ASP A 414 -49.30 24.15 -57.47
N SER A 415 -48.35 24.59 -58.29
CA SER A 415 -47.54 25.77 -58.05
C SER A 415 -48.42 27.02 -58.13
N THR A 416 -49.17 27.30 -57.07
CA THR A 416 -49.63 28.63 -56.63
C THR A 416 -50.58 28.46 -55.44
N ILE A 417 -50.05 28.41 -54.21
CA ILE A 417 -50.87 28.61 -53.01
C ILE A 417 -50.28 29.78 -52.21
N PRO A 418 -51.11 30.74 -51.76
CA PRO A 418 -50.64 31.96 -51.12
C PRO A 418 -50.10 31.65 -49.72
N VAL A 419 -49.01 32.33 -49.38
CA VAL A 419 -48.55 32.42 -47.99
C VAL A 419 -49.60 33.21 -47.20
N ASP A 420 -49.91 32.74 -45.99
CA ASP A 420 -50.83 33.29 -44.99
C ASP A 420 -52.32 32.96 -45.13
N ILE A 421 -52.69 31.73 -44.75
CA ILE A 421 -53.98 31.48 -44.11
C ILE A 421 -53.75 30.57 -42.90
N TYR A 422 -53.87 31.16 -41.70
CA TYR A 422 -53.68 30.62 -40.34
C TYR A 422 -52.26 30.58 -39.76
N GLY A 423 -51.91 31.72 -39.13
CA GLY A 423 -50.93 31.75 -38.07
C GLY A 423 -51.32 30.84 -36.91
N SER A 424 -50.39 29.96 -36.54
CA SER A 424 -50.27 29.44 -35.18
C SER A 424 -48.80 29.38 -34.79
N HIS A 425 -48.41 30.37 -33.99
CA HIS A 425 -47.21 30.34 -33.19
C HIS A 425 -47.30 29.14 -32.21
N VAL A 426 -46.62 28.04 -32.51
CA VAL A 426 -46.13 27.12 -31.47
C VAL A 426 -44.71 26.69 -31.81
N LEU A 427 -43.78 27.06 -30.93
CA LEU A 427 -42.34 26.94 -31.07
C LEU A 427 -41.86 25.52 -31.45
N ASN A 428 -41.17 25.39 -32.58
CA ASN A 428 -40.29 24.26 -32.86
C ASN A 428 -38.83 24.76 -32.99
N PRO A 429 -37.95 24.57 -32.00
CA PRO A 429 -36.62 25.19 -31.97
C PRO A 429 -35.57 24.52 -32.87
N ARG A 430 -35.92 23.54 -33.73
CA ARG A 430 -34.95 22.80 -34.54
C ARG A 430 -34.77 23.27 -36.00
N THR A 431 -35.63 24.13 -36.52
CA THR A 431 -35.55 24.54 -37.95
C THR A 431 -34.63 25.74 -38.21
N ARG A 432 -34.10 26.40 -37.17
CA ARG A 432 -33.22 27.57 -37.36
C ARG A 432 -31.76 27.24 -37.69
N PHE A 433 -31.32 25.99 -37.51
CA PHE A 433 -29.92 25.60 -37.76
C PHE A 433 -29.66 24.97 -39.13
N ALA A 434 -30.70 24.53 -39.84
CA ALA A 434 -30.54 23.88 -41.15
C ALA A 434 -30.51 24.86 -42.34
N ASN A 435 -31.08 26.06 -42.19
CA ASN A 435 -31.23 27.02 -43.29
C ASN A 435 -30.14 28.11 -43.37
N SER A 436 -29.04 28.00 -42.62
CA SER A 436 -27.94 28.99 -42.70
C SER A 436 -26.64 28.44 -43.30
N LEU A 437 -26.65 27.25 -43.90
CA LEU A 437 -25.42 26.63 -44.42
C LEU A 437 -25.44 26.21 -45.89
N ASP A 438 -26.51 26.48 -46.64
CA ASP A 438 -26.53 26.31 -48.09
C ASP A 438 -27.14 27.53 -48.78
N ARG A 439 -26.28 28.54 -49.04
CA ARG A 439 -26.55 29.56 -50.06
C ARG A 439 -25.23 30.06 -50.64
N THR A 440 -24.68 29.30 -51.58
CA THR A 440 -23.77 29.80 -52.61
C THR A 440 -24.32 29.36 -53.95
N GLU A 441 -25.22 30.17 -54.50
CA GLU A 441 -25.71 30.01 -55.87
C GLU A 441 -24.60 30.45 -56.86
N GLN A 442 -24.31 29.61 -57.85
CA GLN A 442 -23.72 30.04 -59.12
C GLN A 442 -24.71 29.68 -60.24
N SER A 443 -25.23 30.74 -60.86
CA SER A 443 -26.24 30.77 -61.91
C SER A 443 -25.83 29.93 -63.13
N THR A 444 -26.69 29.01 -63.55
CA THR A 444 -26.65 28.39 -64.88
C THR A 444 -27.89 28.82 -65.66
N GLY A 445 -27.69 29.73 -66.61
CA GLY A 445 -28.70 30.17 -67.56
C GLY A 445 -28.93 29.12 -68.65
N THR A 446 -30.19 28.68 -68.73
CA THR A 446 -31.00 28.51 -69.96
C THR A 446 -30.47 27.69 -71.13
N THR A 447 -31.15 26.57 -71.40
CA THR A 447 -31.35 26.03 -72.75
C THR A 447 -32.70 26.47 -73.31
N SER A 448 -32.69 27.27 -74.38
CA SER A 448 -33.72 27.25 -75.42
C SER A 448 -33.10 27.78 -76.71
N ALA A 449 -32.84 26.86 -77.62
CA ALA A 449 -32.34 27.11 -78.96
C ALA A 449 -33.51 27.37 -79.90
N THR A 450 -33.49 28.48 -80.64
CA THR A 450 -34.09 28.56 -81.99
C THR A 450 -33.47 29.73 -82.77
N CYS A 451 -33.33 29.52 -84.09
CA CYS A 451 -32.78 30.43 -85.12
C CYS A 451 -31.25 30.51 -85.13
N GLY A 452 -30.51 30.35 -86.23
CA GLY A 452 -30.85 30.27 -87.64
C GLY A 452 -29.66 30.84 -88.43
N LEU A 453 -29.16 30.08 -89.40
CA LEU A 453 -28.30 30.49 -90.53
C LEU A 453 -26.85 30.98 -90.30
N ALA A 454 -25.97 30.25 -91.00
CA ALA A 454 -24.98 30.70 -91.99
C ALA A 454 -23.51 30.96 -91.60
N ASN A 455 -22.66 30.32 -92.42
CA ASN A 455 -21.31 30.65 -92.87
C ASN A 455 -20.11 30.59 -91.90
N GLY A 456 -19.29 29.57 -92.11
CA GLY A 456 -18.07 29.76 -92.90
C GLY A 456 -16.84 30.36 -92.21
N SER A 457 -15.84 29.50 -92.01
CA SER A 457 -14.45 29.71 -92.42
C SER A 457 -13.45 30.43 -91.49
N ILE A 458 -12.55 29.59 -90.93
CA ILE A 458 -11.07 29.66 -91.04
C ILE A 458 -10.27 30.74 -90.25
N ASN A 459 -9.20 30.23 -89.60
CA ASN A 459 -7.89 30.81 -89.29
C ASN A 459 -7.54 31.34 -87.87
N ASN A 460 -6.63 30.57 -87.26
CA ASN A 460 -5.26 30.95 -86.87
C ASN A 460 -4.95 31.57 -85.49
N HIS A 461 -4.10 30.80 -84.79
CA HIS A 461 -2.89 31.18 -84.02
C HIS A 461 -3.09 32.08 -82.78
N ALA A 462 -2.33 31.95 -81.69
CA ALA A 462 -1.30 31.01 -81.27
C ALA A 462 -0.92 31.33 -79.81
N SER A 463 -0.12 30.41 -79.26
CA SER A 463 0.93 30.62 -78.24
C SER A 463 0.50 30.10 -76.86
N ALA A 464 0.90 28.88 -76.52
CA ALA A 464 2.24 28.48 -76.04
C ALA A 464 2.29 28.56 -74.51
N SER A 465 2.90 27.67 -73.74
CA SER A 465 3.54 26.38 -73.99
C SER A 465 3.79 25.75 -72.61
N THR A 466 3.60 24.43 -72.51
CA THR A 466 4.41 23.39 -71.83
C THR A 466 5.41 23.77 -70.71
N ALA A 467 5.81 22.94 -69.74
CA ALA A 467 5.41 21.63 -69.21
C ALA A 467 6.45 21.22 -68.11
N LEU A 468 6.06 20.26 -67.26
CA LEU A 468 6.88 19.20 -66.60
C LEU A 468 7.76 19.48 -65.33
N LEU A 469 7.36 18.77 -64.26
CA LEU A 469 8.10 17.82 -63.37
C LEU A 469 9.43 18.24 -62.70
N ASN A 470 9.46 18.29 -61.35
CA ASN A 470 9.83 17.20 -60.42
C ASN A 470 10.54 17.68 -59.12
N SER A 471 10.15 17.07 -57.99
CA SER A 471 10.89 16.74 -56.75
C SER A 471 11.86 17.71 -56.03
N ASN A 472 11.55 17.89 -54.74
CA ASN A 472 12.41 18.00 -53.53
C ASN A 472 12.95 19.36 -53.03
N ALA A 473 12.86 19.47 -51.69
CA ALA A 473 13.55 20.34 -50.72
C ALA A 473 12.84 21.61 -50.21
N GLU A 474 12.47 21.50 -48.93
CA GLU A 474 12.51 22.49 -47.83
C GLU A 474 11.73 23.81 -47.83
N SER A 475 11.17 24.04 -46.63
CA SER A 475 10.73 25.30 -46.04
C SER A 475 9.43 25.92 -46.56
N SER A 476 8.45 26.03 -45.66
CA SER A 476 7.85 27.31 -45.24
C SER A 476 6.44 27.09 -44.68
N THR A 477 6.34 27.18 -43.35
CA THR A 477 5.15 27.75 -42.71
C THR A 477 4.83 29.11 -43.33
N PRO A 478 3.55 29.50 -43.44
CA PRO A 478 3.06 30.54 -42.53
C PRO A 478 1.53 30.40 -42.29
N PRO A 479 0.81 31.39 -41.71
CA PRO A 479 1.09 32.15 -40.50
C PRO A 479 -0.16 32.36 -39.57
N TRP A 480 0.13 32.70 -38.30
CA TRP A 480 -0.39 33.85 -37.52
C TRP A 480 -1.92 34.17 -37.50
N HIS A 481 -2.58 34.58 -36.40
CA HIS A 481 -2.12 35.38 -35.27
C HIS A 481 -3.25 35.59 -34.22
N ARG A 482 -2.84 35.62 -32.92
CA ARG A 482 -3.03 36.73 -31.95
C ARG A 482 -4.40 36.80 -31.24
N GLY A 483 -4.54 36.76 -29.91
CA GLY A 483 -3.63 36.97 -28.78
C GLY A 483 -3.91 38.32 -28.09
N LEU A 484 -3.95 38.33 -26.73
CA LEU A 484 -3.69 39.41 -25.73
C LEU A 484 -4.65 39.28 -24.53
N ALA A 485 -4.30 39.48 -23.24
CA ALA A 485 -3.12 39.95 -22.47
C ALA A 485 -3.40 39.62 -20.96
N SER A 486 -2.51 39.13 -20.07
CA SER A 486 -1.31 39.70 -19.35
C SER A 486 -1.61 40.90 -18.41
N GLN A 487 -1.11 41.03 -17.15
CA GLN A 487 0.27 41.06 -16.55
C GLN A 487 0.17 41.13 -14.97
N PRO A 488 1.24 41.29 -14.09
CA PRO A 488 2.62 41.83 -14.30
C PRO A 488 3.87 41.19 -13.55
N THR A 489 5.09 41.45 -14.11
CA THR A 489 6.46 41.83 -13.57
C THR A 489 7.17 41.05 -12.41
N THR A 490 8.52 40.85 -12.26
CA THR A 490 9.80 41.60 -12.57
C THR A 490 11.11 40.73 -12.45
N SER A 491 12.15 41.10 -13.24
CA SER A 491 13.66 41.06 -13.18
C SER A 491 14.47 40.72 -11.88
N SER A 492 15.80 40.40 -11.79
CA SER A 492 17.00 40.24 -12.67
C SER A 492 18.30 39.86 -11.86
N SER A 493 19.23 39.07 -12.46
CA SER A 493 20.74 39.04 -12.45
C SER A 493 21.67 39.41 -11.25
N ALA A 494 22.75 38.62 -10.99
CA ALA A 494 24.20 38.93 -11.23
C ALA A 494 25.28 38.18 -10.34
N ASN A 495 26.30 37.58 -11.01
CA ASN A 495 27.78 37.46 -10.80
C ASN A 495 28.52 37.02 -9.48
N ALA A 496 29.68 36.35 -9.65
CA ALA A 496 30.53 35.54 -8.72
C ALA A 496 31.85 36.23 -8.20
N PRO A 497 32.95 35.52 -7.74
CA PRO A 497 33.34 34.81 -6.47
C PRO A 497 34.59 35.49 -5.77
N PRO A 498 35.55 34.89 -4.96
CA PRO A 498 35.72 33.55 -4.32
C PRO A 498 36.25 33.51 -2.83
N ALA A 499 36.36 32.27 -2.28
CA ALA A 499 37.44 31.72 -1.41
C ALA A 499 37.21 31.35 0.08
N VAL A 500 37.84 30.21 0.43
CA VAL A 500 38.30 29.64 1.72
C VAL A 500 37.34 28.75 2.53
N GLY A 501 37.77 27.50 2.75
CA GLY A 501 36.96 26.40 3.28
C GLY A 501 36.99 26.20 4.79
N SER A 502 36.14 25.29 5.23
CA SER A 502 36.32 24.45 6.42
C SER A 502 35.27 23.34 6.41
N SER A 503 35.73 22.14 6.69
CA SER A 503 34.98 20.89 6.69
C SER A 503 33.97 20.86 7.85
N SER A 504 32.73 20.46 7.58
CA SER A 504 31.83 19.92 8.62
C SER A 504 30.88 18.92 7.98
N MET A 505 30.93 17.67 8.48
CA MET A 505 30.01 16.59 8.13
C MET A 505 28.61 16.95 8.61
N MET A 506 27.65 17.00 7.68
CA MET A 506 26.25 17.24 7.97
C MET A 506 25.45 15.94 7.82
N HIS A 507 24.68 15.63 8.85
CA HIS A 507 23.55 14.70 8.85
C HIS A 507 22.65 14.88 7.62
N ALA A 508 22.43 13.80 6.88
CA ALA A 508 21.39 13.76 5.85
C ALA A 508 20.11 13.17 6.46
N ALA A 509 19.16 14.05 6.78
CA ALA A 509 17.75 13.72 6.92
C ALA A 509 17.19 13.35 5.54
N TYR A 510 16.63 12.15 5.39
CA TYR A 510 16.02 11.74 4.13
C TYR A 510 14.59 12.26 4.05
N ARG A 511 14.38 13.24 3.15
CA ARG A 511 13.07 13.66 2.66
C ARG A 511 12.65 12.71 1.55
N ALA A 512 11.48 12.10 1.68
CA ALA A 512 10.83 11.34 0.63
C ALA A 512 10.54 12.26 -0.58
N ASN A 513 10.95 11.83 -1.76
CA ASN A 513 10.44 12.36 -3.02
C ASN A 513 9.97 11.20 -3.88
N VAL A 514 8.74 11.36 -4.37
CA VAL A 514 7.98 10.41 -5.17
C VAL A 514 8.36 10.61 -6.64
N ASP A 515 8.27 9.50 -7.38
CA ASP A 515 8.33 9.33 -8.84
C ASP A 515 9.64 8.85 -9.50
N GLU A 516 9.48 7.65 -10.09
CA GLU A 516 9.99 7.22 -11.39
C GLU A 516 11.33 6.45 -11.45
N ALA A 517 11.25 5.12 -11.28
CA ALA A 517 12.06 4.15 -12.06
C ALA A 517 11.51 2.71 -11.95
N THR A 518 10.50 2.40 -12.75
CA THR A 518 10.24 1.04 -13.26
C THR A 518 11.37 0.60 -14.19
N PHE A 519 12.20 -0.36 -13.78
CA PHE A 519 12.68 -1.54 -14.56
C PHE A 519 13.90 -2.18 -13.88
N GLN A 520 13.74 -3.39 -13.35
CA GLN A 520 14.65 -4.56 -13.50
C GLN A 520 14.36 -5.59 -12.40
N ARG A 521 13.28 -6.35 -12.60
CA ARG A 521 13.20 -7.72 -12.05
C ARG A 521 14.23 -8.57 -12.77
N ARG A 522 15.18 -9.14 -12.02
CA ARG A 522 15.99 -10.26 -12.50
C ARG A 522 15.98 -11.36 -11.44
N ASN A 523 15.26 -12.42 -11.78
CA ASN A 523 15.38 -13.82 -11.37
C ASN A 523 16.19 -14.13 -10.11
N TYR A 524 15.50 -14.58 -9.05
CA TYR A 524 15.95 -15.73 -8.28
C TYR A 524 14.78 -16.69 -8.11
N GLN A 525 14.93 -17.84 -8.76
CA GLN A 525 14.00 -18.96 -8.78
C GLN A 525 14.87 -20.16 -8.41
N GLU A 526 14.86 -20.53 -7.14
CA GLU A 526 15.39 -21.81 -6.62
C GLU A 526 14.29 -22.35 -5.70
N HIS A 527 13.47 -23.30 -6.20
CA HIS A 527 13.61 -24.74 -5.98
C HIS A 527 13.76 -25.13 -4.51
N PHE A 528 12.63 -25.53 -3.90
CA PHE A 528 12.63 -26.55 -2.86
C PHE A 528 11.47 -27.51 -3.12
N ASP A 529 11.86 -28.71 -3.56
CA ASP A 529 11.11 -29.95 -3.36
C ASP A 529 11.32 -30.44 -1.91
N VAL A 530 10.32 -31.20 -1.44
CA VAL A 530 10.10 -31.88 -0.15
C VAL A 530 9.26 -31.11 0.87
#